data_AF-A0A1F5J1T1-F1
#
_entry.id   AF-A0A1F5J1T1-F1
#
_cell.length_a   1.000
_cell.length_b   1.000
_cell.length_c   1.000
_cell.angle_alpha   90.00
_cell.angle_beta   90.00
_cell.angle_gamma   90.00
#
_symmetry.space_group_name_H-M   'P 1'
#
loop_
_entity.id
_entity.type
_entity.pdbx_description
1 polymer ?
#
loop_
_entity_poly.entity_id
_entity_poly.type
_entity_poly.pdbx_seq_one_letter_code
_entity_poly.pdbx_strand_id
1 'polypeptide(L)'
;MKITKAIFILACAFIAVSAESSITRAAKPEKCEAAGEFLILKNQKYALCANANCFTYNQVAYCECDLLKGDSISLPLEFGEDQNVCTVNQEGNGNGYRVSTFSVPKQSEFPDGDFASYTCPGENNKGKYGGVSAAAGSYAQCDGGICFTSTRGNNFPGFEKLRNKEIICSCPIATNCEKSSANPDGHQIAGPYDSVTGCDPDACLRCDQAAISDLECNTGNPVSFVGIQEDLPVGVATGLGNVLSCTLLGGDVPDLNGCFCSCDEVNEDGTCAEWSVHDESPVIVDCGQ
;
A
#
# COMPACT_ATOMS: atom_id res chain seq x y z
N MET A 1 33.75 40.89 60.93
CA MET A 1 34.67 39.93 60.28
C MET A 1 33.84 38.76 59.78
N LYS A 2 33.82 38.54 58.46
CA LYS A 2 33.09 37.50 57.68
C LYS A 2 31.56 37.49 57.77
N ILE A 3 30.94 38.24 56.85
CA ILE A 3 29.59 38.01 56.34
C ILE A 3 29.72 36.90 55.28
N THR A 4 29.17 35.73 55.54
CA THR A 4 29.21 34.58 54.61
C THR A 4 28.10 34.75 53.57
N LYS A 5 28.51 34.69 52.30
CA LYS A 5 27.68 34.82 51.10
C LYS A 5 26.56 33.77 51.06
N ALA A 6 25.35 34.24 50.72
CA ALA A 6 24.25 33.41 50.29
C ALA A 6 24.60 32.71 48.96
N ILE A 7 24.46 31.39 48.93
CA ILE A 7 24.48 30.59 47.71
C ILE A 7 23.02 30.32 47.34
N PHE A 8 22.56 30.98 46.29
CA PHE A 8 21.32 30.63 45.59
C PHE A 8 21.56 29.32 44.85
N ILE A 9 21.05 28.21 45.39
CA ILE A 9 20.97 26.95 44.64
C ILE A 9 19.69 27.05 43.81
N LEU A 10 19.87 27.31 42.52
CA LEU A 10 18.85 27.21 41.49
C LEU A 10 18.37 25.75 41.45
N ALA A 11 17.12 25.50 41.86
CA ALA A 11 16.51 24.20 41.71
C ALA A 11 16.24 23.96 40.22
N CYS A 12 17.09 23.16 39.57
CA CYS A 12 16.74 22.51 38.31
C CYS A 12 15.61 21.52 38.60
N ALA A 13 14.37 21.95 38.40
CA ALA A 13 13.26 21.04 38.26
C ALA A 13 13.48 20.26 36.95
N PHE A 14 13.98 19.03 37.08
CA PHE A 14 13.88 18.02 36.04
C PHE A 14 12.38 17.78 35.81
N ILE A 15 11.83 18.41 34.77
CA ILE A 15 10.57 17.96 34.19
C ILE A 15 10.92 16.63 33.52
N ALA A 16 10.49 15.54 34.14
CA ALA A 16 10.43 14.26 33.46
C ALA A 16 9.53 14.46 32.23
N VAL A 17 10.12 14.43 31.04
CA VAL A 17 9.37 14.21 29.80
C VAL A 17 8.87 12.77 29.89
N SER A 18 7.67 12.60 30.41
CA SER A 18 6.89 11.41 30.15
C SER A 18 6.59 11.42 28.65
N ALA A 19 7.23 10.50 27.92
CA ALA A 19 6.81 10.11 26.59
C ALA A 19 5.45 9.43 26.71
N GLU A 20 4.40 10.22 26.87
CA GLU A 20 3.04 9.76 26.62
C GLU A 20 2.86 9.81 25.10
N SER A 21 2.88 8.60 24.54
CA SER A 21 2.41 8.22 23.21
C SER A 21 1.36 9.18 22.65
N SER A 22 1.65 9.80 21.50
CA SER A 22 0.73 10.63 20.71
C SER A 22 -0.48 9.87 20.12
N ILE A 23 -0.87 8.72 20.67
CA ILE A 23 -2.09 7.99 20.31
C ILE A 23 -3.28 8.63 21.05
N THR A 24 -3.42 9.95 20.96
CA THR A 24 -4.52 10.66 21.60
C THR A 24 -5.46 11.22 20.55
N ARG A 25 -6.53 10.43 20.35
CA ARG A 25 -7.91 10.87 20.09
C ARG A 25 -8.36 10.92 18.63
N ALA A 26 -8.61 9.73 18.06
CA ALA A 26 -9.51 9.57 16.93
C ALA A 26 -10.85 10.30 17.17
N ALA A 27 -11.28 11.16 16.24
CA ALA A 27 -12.62 11.73 16.27
C ALA A 27 -13.64 10.58 16.11
N LYS A 28 -14.34 10.25 17.21
CA LYS A 28 -15.19 9.06 17.45
C LYS A 28 -14.41 7.73 17.57
N PRO A 29 -13.88 7.43 18.76
CA PRO A 29 -13.12 6.20 19.02
C PRO A 29 -13.94 4.91 18.80
N GLU A 30 -15.28 4.95 18.82
CA GLU A 30 -16.10 3.74 18.60
C GLU A 30 -15.97 3.13 17.20
N LYS A 31 -15.49 3.88 16.21
CA LYS A 31 -15.34 3.40 14.82
C LYS A 31 -13.90 3.36 14.34
N CYS A 32 -12.95 3.56 15.26
CA CYS A 32 -11.53 3.57 14.96
C CYS A 32 -10.77 2.96 16.13
N GLU A 33 -10.02 1.91 15.86
CA GLU A 33 -9.27 1.15 16.86
C GLU A 33 -7.79 1.18 16.47
N ALA A 34 -6.92 1.50 17.43
CA ALA A 34 -5.48 1.36 17.24
C ALA A 34 -5.09 -0.11 17.35
N ALA A 35 -4.36 -0.63 16.37
CA ALA A 35 -3.89 -2.00 16.32
C ALA A 35 -2.40 -2.02 15.95
N GLY A 36 -1.55 -2.01 16.97
CA GLY A 36 -0.11 -1.80 16.80
C GLY A 36 0.16 -0.41 16.22
N GLU A 37 0.86 -0.37 15.08
CA GLU A 37 1.15 0.86 14.33
C GLU A 37 0.04 1.24 13.35
N PHE A 38 -1.04 0.46 13.24
CA PHE A 38 -2.11 0.66 12.27
C PHE A 38 -3.41 1.15 12.91
N LEU A 39 -4.33 1.60 12.06
CA LEU A 39 -5.68 2.00 12.46
C LEU A 39 -6.73 1.13 11.76
N ILE A 40 -7.59 0.49 12.56
CA ILE A 40 -8.73 -0.28 12.07
C ILE A 40 -9.98 0.61 12.08
N LEU A 41 -10.55 0.84 10.91
CA LEU A 41 -11.83 1.52 10.72
C LEU A 41 -12.96 0.48 10.85
N LYS A 42 -13.71 0.54 11.95
CA LYS A 42 -14.77 -0.45 12.27
C LYS A 42 -16.09 -0.13 11.57
N ASN A 43 -16.61 -1.08 10.80
CA ASN A 43 -17.92 -1.05 10.13
C ASN A 43 -18.20 0.27 9.38
N GLN A 44 -17.21 0.72 8.61
CA GLN A 44 -17.30 1.93 7.79
C GLN A 44 -17.44 1.57 6.31
N LYS A 45 -17.87 2.54 5.48
CA LYS A 45 -17.73 2.41 4.03
C LYS A 45 -16.32 2.86 3.65
N TYR A 46 -15.65 2.12 2.80
CA TYR A 46 -14.30 2.43 2.34
C TYR A 46 -14.15 2.02 0.87
N ALA A 47 -13.08 2.46 0.23
CA ALA A 47 -12.71 1.96 -1.09
C ALA A 47 -11.62 0.87 -0.94
N LEU A 48 -11.74 -0.22 -1.66
CA LEU A 48 -10.69 -1.24 -1.75
C LEU A 48 -10.06 -1.15 -3.13
N CYS A 49 -8.81 -0.71 -3.18
CA CYS A 49 -8.06 -0.57 -4.43
C CYS A 49 -7.11 -1.73 -4.70
N ALA A 50 -7.02 -2.74 -3.82
CA ALA A 50 -5.98 -3.77 -3.88
C ALA A 50 -5.82 -4.39 -5.28
N ASN A 51 -6.91 -4.56 -6.03
CA ASN A 51 -6.91 -5.19 -7.36
C ASN A 51 -7.30 -4.19 -8.48
N ALA A 52 -7.16 -2.89 -8.23
CA ALA A 52 -7.65 -1.86 -9.12
C ALA A 52 -6.78 -1.70 -10.37
N ASN A 53 -7.44 -1.32 -11.47
CA ASN A 53 -6.77 -0.75 -12.62
C ASN A 53 -6.51 0.73 -12.36
N CYS A 54 -5.32 1.22 -12.69
CA CYS A 54 -4.95 2.62 -12.52
C CYS A 54 -4.40 3.19 -13.80
N PHE A 55 -4.64 4.46 -14.04
CA PHE A 55 -3.87 5.24 -15.01
C PHE A 55 -3.22 6.42 -14.31
N THR A 56 -2.08 6.86 -14.85
CA THR A 56 -1.34 7.99 -14.29
C THR A 56 -1.71 9.29 -14.99
N TYR A 57 -2.02 10.33 -14.21
CA TYR A 57 -2.17 11.69 -14.73
C TYR A 57 -1.60 12.71 -13.74
N ASN A 58 -0.69 13.55 -14.23
CA ASN A 58 -0.05 14.60 -13.44
C ASN A 58 0.51 14.06 -12.11
N GLN A 59 1.32 13.00 -12.17
CA GLN A 59 2.03 12.41 -11.02
C GLN A 59 1.13 11.79 -9.95
N VAL A 60 -0.12 11.49 -10.30
CA VAL A 60 -1.09 10.82 -9.45
C VAL A 60 -1.63 9.62 -10.19
N ALA A 61 -1.67 8.47 -9.53
CA ALA A 61 -2.37 7.30 -10.04
C ALA A 61 -3.86 7.42 -9.70
N TYR A 62 -4.71 7.39 -10.71
CA TYR A 62 -6.15 7.34 -10.53
C TYR A 62 -6.62 5.92 -10.72
N CYS A 63 -7.09 5.30 -9.64
CA CYS A 63 -7.41 3.88 -9.61
C CYS A 63 -8.93 3.65 -9.48
N GLU A 64 -9.45 2.70 -10.25
CA GLU A 64 -10.84 2.25 -10.19
C GLU A 64 -11.01 1.21 -9.07
N CYS A 65 -11.59 1.63 -7.95
CA CYS A 65 -11.63 0.83 -6.73
C CYS A 65 -13.06 0.42 -6.36
N ASP A 66 -13.18 -0.68 -5.61
CA ASP A 66 -14.46 -1.20 -5.14
C ASP A 66 -14.95 -0.45 -3.90
N LEU A 67 -16.20 0.00 -3.91
CA LEU A 67 -16.85 0.59 -2.74
C LEU A 67 -17.43 -0.52 -1.84
N LEU A 68 -16.79 -0.73 -0.70
CA LEU A 68 -17.14 -1.75 0.27
C LEU A 68 -17.70 -1.15 1.57
N LYS A 69 -18.18 -2.04 2.44
CA LYS A 69 -18.58 -1.72 3.81
C LYS A 69 -18.17 -2.86 4.73
N GLY A 70 -17.49 -2.53 5.82
CA GLY A 70 -17.02 -3.49 6.80
C GLY A 70 -15.91 -2.91 7.65
N ASP A 71 -15.14 -3.79 8.27
CA ASP A 71 -13.88 -3.42 8.89
C ASP A 71 -12.80 -3.33 7.80
N SER A 72 -11.90 -2.36 7.96
CA SER A 72 -10.74 -2.18 7.09
C SER A 72 -9.59 -1.60 7.92
N ILE A 73 -8.36 -1.74 7.46
CA ILE A 73 -7.16 -1.29 8.16
C ILE A 73 -6.35 -0.35 7.25
N SER A 74 -5.65 0.60 7.86
CA SER A 74 -4.81 1.55 7.14
C SER A 74 -3.57 1.90 7.97
N LEU A 75 -2.52 2.32 7.28
CA LEU A 75 -1.41 3.06 7.88
C LEU A 75 -1.93 4.26 8.69
N PRO A 76 -1.20 4.70 9.73
CA PRO A 76 -1.61 5.79 10.62
C PRO A 76 -1.35 7.14 9.93
N LEU A 77 -2.08 7.41 8.86
CA LEU A 77 -1.91 8.63 8.07
C LEU A 77 -2.59 9.79 8.79
N GLU A 78 -1.79 10.78 9.18
CA GLU A 78 -2.22 11.98 9.89
C GLU A 78 -2.28 13.19 8.94
N PHE A 79 -3.24 14.07 9.16
CA PHE A 79 -3.33 15.37 8.48
C PHE A 79 -3.89 16.40 9.44
N GLY A 80 -3.24 17.55 9.61
CA GLY A 80 -3.68 18.54 10.60
C GLY A 80 -3.58 18.06 12.05
N GLU A 81 -4.19 18.81 12.97
CA GLU A 81 -4.20 18.46 14.39
C GLU A 81 -5.31 17.44 14.68
N ASP A 82 -4.97 16.32 15.33
CA ASP A 82 -5.88 15.26 15.79
C ASP A 82 -6.75 14.61 14.70
N GLN A 83 -6.27 14.65 13.46
CA GLN A 83 -7.00 14.22 12.28
C GLN A 83 -6.20 13.13 11.56
N ASN A 84 -6.86 12.02 11.26
CA ASN A 84 -6.23 10.83 10.68
C ASN A 84 -7.18 10.11 9.71
N VAL A 85 -6.71 9.04 9.09
CA VAL A 85 -7.51 8.24 8.12
C VAL A 85 -8.92 7.89 8.61
N CYS A 86 -9.10 7.57 9.89
CA CYS A 86 -10.41 7.27 10.45
C CYS A 86 -11.34 8.49 10.43
N THR A 87 -10.83 9.67 10.79
CA THR A 87 -11.61 10.91 10.80
C THR A 87 -11.93 11.34 9.37
N VAL A 88 -10.96 11.28 8.45
CA VAL A 88 -11.18 11.54 7.00
C VAL A 88 -12.32 10.68 6.49
N ASN A 89 -12.23 9.36 6.65
CA ASN A 89 -13.20 8.47 6.03
C ASN A 89 -14.61 8.65 6.63
N GLN A 90 -14.68 8.90 7.94
CA GLN A 90 -15.95 9.15 8.61
C GLN A 90 -16.63 10.43 8.13
N GLU A 91 -15.89 11.54 8.04
CA GLU A 91 -16.40 12.82 7.56
C GLU A 91 -16.77 12.76 6.07
N GLY A 92 -15.97 12.04 5.29
CA GLY A 92 -16.21 11.79 3.87
C GLY A 92 -17.58 11.18 3.57
N ASN A 93 -18.17 10.43 4.51
CA ASN A 93 -19.49 9.86 4.32
C ASN A 93 -20.57 10.91 4.02
N GLY A 94 -20.52 12.07 4.69
CA GLY A 94 -21.42 13.20 4.43
C GLY A 94 -20.92 14.14 3.33
N ASN A 95 -19.61 14.19 3.09
CA ASN A 95 -18.97 15.17 2.23
C ASN A 95 -18.67 14.67 0.81
N GLY A 96 -19.06 13.43 0.48
CA GLY A 96 -18.95 12.90 -0.88
C GLY A 96 -17.58 12.36 -1.26
N TYR A 97 -16.74 12.01 -0.29
CA TYR A 97 -15.46 11.32 -0.51
C TYR A 97 -15.29 10.11 0.41
N ARG A 98 -14.38 9.20 0.08
CA ARG A 98 -14.01 8.04 0.89
C ARG A 98 -12.49 7.92 0.94
N VAL A 99 -11.99 7.16 1.89
CA VAL A 99 -10.58 6.75 1.89
C VAL A 99 -10.48 5.33 1.37
N SER A 100 -9.46 5.08 0.56
CA SER A 100 -9.02 3.74 0.22
C SER A 100 -8.24 3.15 1.38
N THR A 101 -8.63 1.97 1.82
CA THR A 101 -8.02 1.24 2.94
C THR A 101 -7.90 -0.22 2.58
N PHE A 102 -7.15 -0.98 3.37
CA PHE A 102 -6.95 -2.41 3.15
C PHE A 102 -8.01 -3.27 3.83
N SER A 103 -8.41 -4.32 3.12
CA SER A 103 -9.04 -5.53 3.63
C SER A 103 -8.63 -6.67 2.72
N VAL A 104 -8.60 -7.91 3.21
CA VAL A 104 -8.35 -9.08 2.36
C VAL A 104 -9.38 -9.11 1.21
N PRO A 105 -8.94 -9.00 -0.06
CA PRO A 105 -9.85 -9.10 -1.20
C PRO A 105 -10.38 -10.54 -1.30
N LYS A 106 -11.70 -10.70 -1.40
CA LYS A 106 -12.30 -12.04 -1.58
C LYS A 106 -11.82 -12.72 -2.85
N GLN A 107 -11.53 -11.92 -3.87
CA GLN A 107 -11.00 -12.34 -5.15
C GLN A 107 -9.60 -12.96 -5.05
N SER A 108 -8.89 -12.78 -3.93
CA SER A 108 -7.59 -13.43 -3.68
C SER A 108 -7.67 -14.69 -2.81
N GLU A 109 -8.85 -15.08 -2.32
CA GLU A 109 -9.00 -16.27 -1.47
C GLU A 109 -8.86 -17.56 -2.29
N PHE A 110 -7.93 -18.44 -1.92
CA PHE A 110 -7.74 -19.74 -2.54
C PHE A 110 -8.86 -20.71 -2.09
N PRO A 111 -9.37 -21.61 -2.97
CA PRO A 111 -9.01 -21.82 -4.37
C PRO A 111 -9.90 -21.06 -5.37
N ASP A 112 -10.90 -20.32 -4.88
CA ASP A 112 -11.99 -19.81 -5.72
C ASP A 112 -11.73 -18.39 -6.27
N GLY A 113 -10.70 -17.72 -5.77
CA GLY A 113 -10.29 -16.38 -6.18
C GLY A 113 -9.72 -16.36 -7.60
N ASP A 114 -10.05 -15.31 -8.34
CA ASP A 114 -9.60 -15.02 -9.71
C ASP A 114 -8.41 -14.04 -9.75
N PHE A 115 -7.78 -13.86 -8.60
CA PHE A 115 -6.70 -12.90 -8.39
C PHE A 115 -5.61 -13.44 -7.48
N ALA A 116 -4.37 -13.00 -7.65
CA ALA A 116 -3.25 -13.33 -6.77
C ALA A 116 -2.40 -12.10 -6.41
N SER A 117 -1.70 -12.19 -5.29
CA SER A 117 -0.60 -11.28 -5.00
C SER A 117 0.66 -11.76 -5.69
N TYR A 118 1.23 -10.95 -6.56
CA TYR A 118 2.47 -11.21 -7.28
C TYR A 118 3.62 -10.51 -6.57
N THR A 119 4.54 -11.27 -6.01
CA THR A 119 5.77 -10.74 -5.43
C THR A 119 6.78 -10.45 -6.54
N CYS A 120 7.05 -9.17 -6.74
CA CYS A 120 8.17 -8.65 -7.52
C CYS A 120 9.43 -8.65 -6.63
N PRO A 121 10.51 -9.32 -7.04
CA PRO A 121 11.62 -9.62 -6.14
C PRO A 121 12.46 -8.37 -5.83
N GLY A 122 12.78 -8.16 -4.55
CA GLY A 122 13.78 -7.17 -4.14
C GLY A 122 15.20 -7.75 -4.10
N GLU A 123 16.17 -6.94 -3.69
CA GLU A 123 17.59 -7.33 -3.60
C GLU A 123 17.86 -8.60 -2.78
N ASN A 124 17.14 -8.83 -1.68
CA ASN A 124 17.26 -10.03 -0.86
C ASN A 124 16.72 -11.28 -1.55
N ASN A 125 15.72 -11.11 -2.43
CA ASN A 125 14.92 -12.20 -2.98
C ASN A 125 15.10 -12.40 -4.50
N LYS A 126 15.92 -11.58 -5.18
CA LYS A 126 16.18 -11.66 -6.63
C LYS A 126 16.69 -13.00 -7.13
N GLY A 127 17.25 -13.82 -6.25
CA GLY A 127 17.75 -15.16 -6.56
C GLY A 127 16.87 -16.32 -6.11
N LYS A 128 15.65 -16.09 -5.58
CA LYS A 128 14.83 -17.13 -4.93
C LYS A 128 14.61 -18.36 -5.81
N TYR A 129 14.36 -18.16 -7.10
CA TYR A 129 14.14 -19.22 -8.09
C TYR A 129 15.12 -19.17 -9.28
N GLY A 130 16.25 -18.49 -9.11
CA GLY A 130 17.09 -18.05 -10.22
C GLY A 130 16.81 -16.58 -10.58
N GLY A 131 17.85 -15.87 -11.02
CA GLY A 131 17.75 -14.49 -11.46
C GLY A 131 18.82 -13.56 -10.90
N VAL A 132 19.12 -12.49 -11.65
CA VAL A 132 20.29 -11.61 -11.38
C VAL A 132 19.96 -10.13 -11.15
N SER A 133 18.69 -9.70 -11.27
CA SER A 133 18.24 -8.34 -10.92
C SER A 133 17.04 -8.34 -9.96
N ALA A 134 16.97 -7.30 -9.13
CA ALA A 134 15.75 -6.96 -8.43
C ALA A 134 14.80 -6.20 -9.36
N ALA A 135 13.50 -6.32 -9.09
CA ALA A 135 12.47 -5.52 -9.73
C ALA A 135 12.65 -4.03 -9.40
N ALA A 136 12.48 -3.18 -10.40
CA ALA A 136 12.72 -1.74 -10.33
C ALA A 136 11.46 -0.90 -10.60
N GLY A 137 10.30 -1.53 -10.77
CA GLY A 137 9.06 -0.84 -11.13
C GLY A 137 8.47 0.06 -10.05
N SER A 138 7.58 0.95 -10.48
CA SER A 138 6.75 1.80 -9.63
C SER A 138 5.34 1.24 -9.50
N TYR A 139 4.63 1.62 -8.44
CA TYR A 139 3.26 1.18 -8.19
C TYR A 139 2.41 2.26 -7.53
N ALA A 140 1.09 2.18 -7.71
CA ALA A 140 0.12 3.00 -7.02
C ALA A 140 -0.04 2.49 -5.57
N GLN A 141 0.38 3.30 -4.60
CA GLN A 141 0.09 3.06 -3.19
C GLN A 141 -1.27 3.70 -2.91
N CYS A 142 -2.29 2.87 -2.68
CA CYS A 142 -3.65 3.35 -2.48
C CYS A 142 -4.13 3.37 -1.02
N ASP A 143 -3.38 2.84 -0.06
CA ASP A 143 -3.78 2.92 1.34
C ASP A 143 -3.67 4.37 1.86
N GLY A 144 -4.81 4.97 2.18
CA GLY A 144 -4.93 6.41 2.45
C GLY A 144 -5.39 7.27 1.28
N GLY A 145 -5.51 6.71 0.07
CA GLY A 145 -5.93 7.44 -1.12
C GLY A 145 -7.33 8.04 -0.98
N ILE A 146 -7.54 9.28 -1.43
CA ILE A 146 -8.86 9.94 -1.38
C ILE A 146 -9.66 9.59 -2.63
N CYS A 147 -10.90 9.15 -2.44
CA CYS A 147 -11.79 8.71 -3.50
C CYS A 147 -13.04 9.58 -3.57
N PHE A 148 -13.46 10.01 -4.75
CA PHE A 148 -14.57 10.95 -4.92
C PHE A 148 -15.84 10.24 -5.37
N THR A 149 -16.89 10.29 -4.55
CA THR A 149 -18.16 9.57 -4.83
C THR A 149 -18.90 10.11 -6.05
N SER A 150 -18.56 11.32 -6.50
CA SER A 150 -19.06 11.94 -7.74
C SER A 150 -18.63 11.19 -9.00
N THR A 151 -17.58 10.36 -8.94
CA THR A 151 -17.08 9.59 -10.10
C THR A 151 -17.96 8.38 -10.41
N ARG A 152 -18.61 7.81 -9.39
CA ARG A 152 -19.45 6.62 -9.49
C ARG A 152 -20.57 6.76 -10.52
N GLY A 153 -20.70 5.78 -11.42
CA GLY A 153 -21.74 5.79 -12.45
C GLY A 153 -21.46 6.72 -13.63
N ASN A 154 -20.32 7.42 -13.62
CA ASN A 154 -19.94 8.41 -14.64
C ASN A 154 -18.74 7.91 -15.46
N ASN A 155 -18.49 8.61 -16.57
CA ASN A 155 -17.26 8.42 -17.34
C ASN A 155 -16.14 9.19 -16.64
N PHE A 156 -15.00 8.55 -16.44
CA PHE A 156 -13.78 9.19 -15.96
C PHE A 156 -12.69 9.01 -17.02
N PRO A 157 -11.80 10.00 -17.24
CA PRO A 157 -10.69 9.82 -18.18
C PRO A 157 -9.90 8.55 -17.88
N GLY A 158 -9.45 7.83 -18.90
CA GLY A 158 -8.68 6.59 -18.72
C GLY A 158 -9.50 5.35 -18.41
N PHE A 159 -10.81 5.46 -18.14
CA PHE A 159 -11.68 4.32 -17.85
C PHE A 159 -12.92 4.26 -18.73
N GLU A 160 -13.49 3.06 -18.81
CA GLU A 160 -14.87 2.91 -19.26
C GLU A 160 -15.84 3.55 -18.25
N LYS A 161 -17.14 3.46 -18.54
CA LYS A 161 -18.15 3.97 -17.62
C LYS A 161 -18.12 3.18 -16.32
N LEU A 162 -17.83 3.87 -15.22
CA LEU A 162 -17.77 3.29 -13.89
C LEU A 162 -19.13 2.71 -13.48
N ARG A 163 -19.14 1.49 -12.97
CA ARG A 163 -20.28 0.81 -12.37
C ARG A 163 -20.67 1.50 -11.06
N ASN A 164 -21.88 1.18 -10.58
CA ASN A 164 -22.43 1.79 -9.36
C ASN A 164 -21.67 1.43 -8.07
N LYS A 165 -20.76 0.45 -8.10
CA LYS A 165 -19.92 0.09 -6.96
C LYS A 165 -18.46 0.51 -7.15
N GLU A 166 -18.13 1.15 -8.27
CA GLU A 166 -16.79 1.64 -8.55
C GLU A 166 -16.65 3.12 -8.23
N ILE A 167 -15.46 3.49 -7.79
CA ILE A 167 -15.10 4.87 -7.44
C ILE A 167 -13.65 5.10 -7.84
N ILE A 168 -13.33 6.31 -8.31
CA ILE A 168 -11.94 6.68 -8.55
C ILE A 168 -11.30 7.20 -7.27
N CYS A 169 -10.16 6.63 -6.95
CA CYS A 169 -9.26 7.06 -5.89
C CYS A 169 -8.01 7.71 -6.48
N SER A 170 -7.56 8.81 -5.90
CA SER A 170 -6.23 9.36 -6.15
C SER A 170 -5.23 8.69 -5.21
N CYS A 171 -4.34 7.89 -5.77
CA CYS A 171 -3.31 7.15 -5.08
C CYS A 171 -1.94 7.79 -5.33
N PRO A 172 -1.16 8.08 -4.28
CA PRO A 172 0.26 8.36 -4.42
C PRO A 172 0.98 7.26 -5.20
N ILE A 173 2.04 7.65 -5.90
CA ILE A 173 2.90 6.70 -6.62
C ILE A 173 4.13 6.45 -5.76
N ALA A 174 4.41 5.19 -5.49
CA ALA A 174 5.67 4.73 -4.92
C ALA A 174 6.58 4.30 -6.07
N THR A 175 7.83 4.72 -5.99
CA THR A 175 8.88 4.48 -6.99
C THR A 175 10.05 3.76 -6.36
N ASN A 176 10.89 3.10 -7.16
CA ASN A 176 12.13 2.49 -6.69
C ASN A 176 13.14 3.50 -6.08
N CYS A 177 12.85 4.80 -6.12
CA CYS A 177 13.67 5.85 -5.52
C CYS A 177 13.46 6.02 -4.01
N GLU A 178 12.30 5.63 -3.45
CA GLU A 178 12.06 5.77 -2.00
C GLU A 178 12.49 4.53 -1.22
N LYS A 179 13.10 4.74 -0.05
CA LYS A 179 13.49 3.66 0.88
C LYS A 179 12.32 2.78 1.33
N SER A 180 11.10 3.30 1.31
CA SER A 180 9.86 2.58 1.66
C SER A 180 9.38 1.64 0.55
N SER A 181 9.74 1.94 -0.71
CA SER A 181 9.46 1.14 -1.90
C SER A 181 10.60 0.15 -2.17
N ALA A 182 11.81 0.53 -1.77
CA ALA A 182 12.99 -0.33 -1.69
C ALA A 182 12.98 -1.20 -0.42
N ASN A 183 11.84 -1.83 -0.11
CA ASN A 183 11.87 -2.97 0.80
C ASN A 183 12.84 -3.98 0.18
N PRO A 184 13.89 -4.42 0.91
CA PRO A 184 14.90 -5.29 0.34
C PRO A 184 14.33 -6.63 -0.11
N ASP A 185 13.15 -7.01 0.37
CA ASP A 185 12.42 -8.21 -0.05
C ASP A 185 11.56 -7.98 -1.31
N GLY A 186 11.39 -6.73 -1.73
CA GLY A 186 10.70 -6.31 -2.95
C GLY A 186 9.35 -5.66 -2.69
N HIS A 187 8.50 -5.70 -3.70
CA HIS A 187 7.12 -5.23 -3.61
C HIS A 187 6.16 -6.30 -4.12
N GLN A 188 4.90 -6.15 -3.74
CA GLN A 188 3.80 -6.98 -4.18
C GLN A 188 2.87 -6.14 -5.04
N ILE A 189 2.56 -6.66 -6.21
CA ILE A 189 1.52 -6.14 -7.08
C ILE A 189 0.37 -7.13 -7.15
N ALA A 190 -0.70 -6.62 -7.71
CA ALA A 190 -1.96 -7.29 -7.79
C ALA A 190 -2.13 -7.77 -9.26
N GLY A 191 -2.41 -9.06 -9.50
CA GLY A 191 -2.60 -9.59 -10.86
C GLY A 191 -3.62 -10.73 -10.99
N PRO A 192 -4.03 -11.08 -12.23
CA PRO A 192 -4.98 -12.15 -12.51
C PRO A 192 -4.53 -13.51 -11.95
N TYR A 193 -5.46 -14.40 -11.63
CA TYR A 193 -5.15 -15.79 -11.28
C TYR A 193 -6.25 -16.70 -11.83
N ASP A 194 -5.88 -17.87 -12.34
CA ASP A 194 -6.84 -18.89 -12.79
C ASP A 194 -6.64 -20.18 -12.01
N SER A 195 -7.73 -20.73 -11.47
CA SER A 195 -7.68 -21.97 -10.66
C SER A 195 -7.17 -23.23 -11.40
N VAL A 196 -7.11 -23.20 -12.74
CA VAL A 196 -6.65 -24.32 -13.58
C VAL A 196 -5.24 -24.10 -14.07
N THR A 197 -4.92 -22.89 -14.57
CA THR A 197 -3.61 -22.57 -15.15
C THR A 197 -2.65 -21.90 -14.17
N GLY A 198 -3.13 -21.45 -13.01
CA GLY A 198 -2.36 -20.76 -11.98
C GLY A 198 -2.12 -19.29 -12.30
N CYS A 199 -0.92 -18.83 -11.96
CA CYS A 199 -0.46 -17.46 -12.21
C CYS A 199 -0.36 -17.12 -13.71
N ASP A 200 -0.70 -15.89 -14.04
CA ASP A 200 -0.51 -15.29 -15.35
C ASP A 200 0.95 -14.80 -15.51
N PRO A 201 1.72 -15.34 -16.46
CA PRO A 201 3.09 -14.90 -16.71
C PRO A 201 3.21 -13.41 -17.07
N ASP A 202 2.21 -12.84 -17.74
CA ASP A 202 2.25 -11.44 -18.19
C ASP A 202 2.14 -10.46 -17.01
N ALA A 203 1.63 -10.91 -15.86
CA ALA A 203 1.58 -10.09 -14.66
C ALA A 203 2.99 -9.68 -14.17
N CYS A 204 3.99 -10.55 -14.33
CA CYS A 204 5.37 -10.26 -13.92
C CYS A 204 6.06 -9.21 -14.78
N LEU A 205 5.60 -8.98 -16.02
CA LEU A 205 6.08 -7.89 -16.86
C LEU A 205 5.88 -6.51 -16.20
N ARG A 206 4.94 -6.42 -15.24
CA ARG A 206 4.62 -5.20 -14.52
C ARG A 206 5.56 -4.92 -13.35
N CYS A 207 6.45 -5.84 -13.00
CA CYS A 207 7.42 -5.67 -11.91
C CYS A 207 8.50 -4.61 -12.20
N ASP A 208 8.77 -4.31 -13.47
CA ASP A 208 9.67 -3.24 -13.92
C ASP A 208 8.90 -2.07 -14.60
N GLN A 209 7.57 -2.09 -14.55
CA GLN A 209 6.77 -1.03 -15.16
C GLN A 209 7.03 0.30 -14.44
N ALA A 210 7.11 1.39 -15.20
CA ALA A 210 7.45 2.71 -14.68
C ALA A 210 8.76 2.74 -13.85
N ALA A 211 9.74 1.89 -14.19
CA ALA A 211 11.04 1.92 -13.53
C ALA A 211 11.75 3.25 -13.76
N ILE A 212 12.32 3.81 -12.69
CA ILE A 212 13.02 5.10 -12.71
C ILE A 212 14.53 4.84 -12.55
N SER A 213 15.36 5.52 -13.34
CA SER A 213 16.81 5.37 -13.24
C SER A 213 17.38 6.02 -11.98
N ASP A 214 18.56 5.57 -11.53
CA ASP A 214 19.31 6.19 -10.43
C ASP A 214 19.50 7.70 -10.63
N LEU A 215 19.75 8.15 -11.87
CA LEU A 215 19.93 9.56 -12.18
C LEU A 215 18.64 10.37 -11.94
N GLU A 216 17.49 9.81 -12.32
CA GLU A 216 16.17 10.42 -12.14
C GLU A 216 15.75 10.39 -10.66
N CYS A 217 16.12 9.35 -9.91
CA CYS A 217 15.94 9.30 -8.46
C CYS A 217 16.68 10.42 -7.72
N ASN A 218 17.80 10.89 -8.28
CA ASN A 218 18.58 12.01 -7.72
C ASN A 218 18.02 13.39 -8.09
N THR A 219 16.85 13.46 -8.72
CA THR A 219 16.15 14.71 -8.98
C THR A 219 15.29 15.13 -7.78
N GLY A 220 14.81 16.37 -7.76
CA GLY A 220 13.93 16.85 -6.68
C GLY A 220 12.49 16.30 -6.72
N ASN A 221 12.12 15.57 -7.77
CA ASN A 221 10.75 15.04 -7.96
C ASN A 221 10.76 13.80 -8.88
N PRO A 222 11.12 12.61 -8.36
CA PRO A 222 11.24 11.39 -9.17
C PRO A 222 9.91 10.96 -9.81
N VAL A 223 8.77 11.16 -9.15
CA VAL A 223 7.45 10.79 -9.69
C VAL A 223 7.13 11.52 -11.00
N SER A 224 7.78 12.65 -11.29
CA SER A 224 7.63 13.34 -12.57
C SER A 224 8.12 12.57 -13.80
N PHE A 225 8.89 11.49 -13.59
CA PHE A 225 9.38 10.60 -14.65
C PHE A 225 8.46 9.41 -14.90
N VAL A 226 7.47 9.15 -14.03
CA VAL A 226 6.45 8.14 -14.27
C VAL A 226 5.50 8.65 -15.36
N GLY A 227 5.33 7.86 -16.41
CA GLY A 227 4.69 8.29 -17.65
C GLY A 227 3.25 8.77 -17.47
N ILE A 228 2.82 9.71 -18.31
CA ILE A 228 1.39 10.06 -18.43
C ILE A 228 0.68 8.90 -19.14
N GLN A 229 -0.45 8.44 -18.58
CA GLN A 229 -1.22 7.28 -19.04
C GLN A 229 -0.47 5.94 -18.90
N GLU A 230 0.48 5.85 -17.99
CA GLU A 230 1.06 4.56 -17.63
C GLU A 230 0.12 3.78 -16.71
N ASP A 231 -0.14 2.51 -17.05
CA ASP A 231 -1.03 1.59 -16.34
C ASP A 231 -0.37 1.00 -15.09
N LEU A 232 -0.15 1.84 -14.08
CA LEU A 232 0.52 1.41 -12.85
C LEU A 232 -0.29 0.32 -12.13
N PRO A 233 0.35 -0.79 -11.68
CA PRO A 233 -0.28 -1.69 -10.73
C PRO A 233 -0.55 -1.00 -9.40
N VAL A 234 -1.65 -1.37 -8.73
CA VAL A 234 -1.73 -1.18 -7.29
C VAL A 234 -0.75 -2.14 -6.63
N GLY A 235 0.03 -1.61 -5.71
CA GLY A 235 1.07 -2.37 -5.06
C GLY A 235 1.39 -1.89 -3.65
N VAL A 236 2.24 -2.66 -3.01
CA VAL A 236 2.65 -2.46 -1.62
C VAL A 236 4.02 -3.11 -1.39
N ALA A 237 4.78 -2.68 -0.39
CA ALA A 237 6.00 -3.39 0.00
C ALA A 237 5.70 -4.86 0.36
N THR A 238 6.58 -5.79 -0.04
CA THR A 238 6.41 -7.23 0.19
C THR A 238 6.18 -7.52 1.67
N GLY A 239 5.15 -8.32 1.96
CA GLY A 239 4.78 -8.76 3.31
C GLY A 239 3.85 -7.81 4.06
N LEU A 240 3.71 -6.54 3.64
CA LEU A 240 2.80 -5.62 4.34
C LEU A 240 1.34 -6.08 4.24
N GLY A 241 0.92 -6.64 3.11
CA GLY A 241 -0.42 -7.24 2.97
C GLY A 241 -0.69 -8.33 4.01
N ASN A 242 0.30 -9.16 4.31
CA ASN A 242 0.19 -10.21 5.33
C ASN A 242 0.05 -9.60 6.73
N VAL A 243 0.90 -8.63 7.07
CA VAL A 243 0.83 -7.92 8.36
C VAL A 243 -0.54 -7.25 8.54
N LEU A 244 -1.04 -6.56 7.52
CA LEU A 244 -2.35 -5.91 7.56
C LEU A 244 -3.49 -6.93 7.70
N SER A 245 -3.40 -8.07 7.00
CA SER A 245 -4.38 -9.16 7.07
C SER A 245 -4.42 -9.79 8.46
N CYS A 246 -3.28 -10.15 9.01
CA CYS A 246 -3.14 -10.69 10.37
C CYS A 246 -3.70 -9.72 11.41
N THR A 247 -3.38 -8.44 11.28
CA THR A 247 -3.81 -7.41 12.23
C THR A 247 -5.33 -7.18 12.15
N LEU A 248 -5.89 -7.14 10.94
CA LEU A 248 -7.33 -6.91 10.73
C LEU A 248 -8.18 -8.11 11.16
N LEU A 249 -7.72 -9.34 10.87
CA LEU A 249 -8.49 -10.58 11.09
C LEU A 249 -8.13 -11.30 12.39
N GLY A 250 -7.19 -10.78 13.18
CA GLY A 250 -6.80 -11.39 14.45
C GLY A 250 -6.09 -12.73 14.30
N GLY A 251 -5.44 -12.97 13.16
CA GLY A 251 -4.73 -14.21 12.85
C GLY A 251 -5.48 -15.22 11.99
N ASP A 252 -6.81 -15.10 11.87
CA ASP A 252 -7.64 -16.01 11.07
C ASP A 252 -7.69 -15.56 9.60
N VAL A 253 -6.53 -15.53 8.94
CA VAL A 253 -6.40 -15.15 7.53
C VAL A 253 -6.72 -16.38 6.64
N PRO A 254 -7.61 -16.27 5.64
CA PRO A 254 -7.85 -17.37 4.70
C PRO A 254 -6.60 -17.66 3.88
N ASP A 255 -6.49 -18.88 3.34
CA ASP A 255 -5.48 -19.20 2.34
C ASP A 255 -5.64 -18.30 1.12
N LEU A 256 -4.54 -17.78 0.60
CA LEU A 256 -4.55 -16.81 -0.51
C LEU A 256 -3.87 -17.37 -1.75
N ASN A 257 -4.30 -16.92 -2.91
CA ASN A 257 -3.53 -17.11 -4.14
C ASN A 257 -2.30 -16.19 -4.11
N GLY A 258 -1.14 -16.74 -4.43
CA GLY A 258 0.11 -15.99 -4.46
C GLY A 258 1.06 -16.49 -5.53
N CYS A 259 1.79 -15.56 -6.11
CA CYS A 259 2.70 -15.77 -7.21
C CYS A 259 4.03 -15.09 -6.90
N PHE A 260 5.13 -15.64 -7.40
CA PHE A 260 6.45 -15.03 -7.30
C PHE A 260 7.05 -14.83 -8.68
N CYS A 261 7.53 -13.62 -8.96
CA CYS A 261 8.21 -13.30 -10.22
C CYS A 261 9.72 -13.50 -10.07
N SER A 262 10.37 -14.12 -11.06
CA SER A 262 11.82 -14.18 -11.18
C SER A 262 12.28 -13.56 -12.49
N CYS A 263 13.44 -12.90 -12.46
CA CYS A 263 14.05 -12.36 -13.66
C CYS A 263 15.16 -13.29 -14.15
N ASP A 264 14.89 -14.06 -15.19
CA ASP A 264 15.79 -15.13 -15.64
C ASP A 264 16.95 -14.60 -16.48
N GLU A 265 16.73 -13.51 -17.22
CA GLU A 265 17.74 -12.80 -18.01
C GLU A 265 17.65 -11.29 -17.82
N VAL A 266 18.78 -10.58 -17.82
CA VAL A 266 18.88 -9.13 -17.56
C VAL A 266 19.53 -8.41 -18.72
N ASN A 267 18.95 -7.28 -19.11
CA ASN A 267 19.45 -6.39 -20.15
C ASN A 267 20.72 -5.64 -19.70
N GLU A 268 21.44 -5.03 -20.64
CA GLU A 268 22.65 -4.23 -20.33
C GLU A 268 22.36 -3.03 -19.40
N ASP A 269 21.12 -2.52 -19.40
CA ASP A 269 20.66 -1.42 -18.55
C ASP A 269 20.18 -1.86 -17.16
N GLY A 270 20.23 -3.17 -16.87
CA GLY A 270 19.83 -3.75 -15.59
C GLY A 270 18.35 -4.09 -15.47
N THR A 271 17.52 -3.76 -16.48
CA THR A 271 16.11 -4.16 -16.54
C THR A 271 15.96 -5.65 -16.84
N CYS A 272 14.86 -6.26 -16.43
CA CYS A 272 14.61 -7.64 -16.76
C CYS A 272 14.29 -7.85 -18.24
N ALA A 273 15.00 -8.77 -18.89
CA ALA A 273 14.78 -9.17 -20.27
C ALA A 273 13.76 -10.32 -20.39
N GLU A 274 13.78 -11.26 -19.43
CA GLU A 274 12.90 -12.42 -19.42
C GLU A 274 12.35 -12.66 -18.01
N TRP A 275 11.03 -12.50 -17.88
CA TRP A 275 10.31 -12.76 -16.64
C TRP A 275 9.75 -14.19 -16.62
N SER A 276 9.91 -14.85 -15.49
CA SER A 276 9.23 -16.10 -15.14
C SER A 276 8.30 -15.90 -13.95
N VAL A 277 7.25 -16.72 -13.90
CA VAL A 277 6.29 -16.72 -12.80
C VAL A 277 6.25 -18.10 -12.13
N HIS A 278 6.20 -18.10 -10.80
CA HIS A 278 6.12 -19.29 -9.97
C HIS A 278 4.85 -19.21 -9.14
N ASP A 279 3.97 -20.21 -9.26
CA ASP A 279 2.77 -20.31 -8.43
C ASP A 279 3.14 -20.79 -7.02
N GLU A 280 2.82 -19.98 -6.02
CA GLU A 280 3.05 -20.26 -4.60
C GLU A 280 1.75 -20.57 -3.85
N SER A 281 0.64 -20.76 -4.57
CA SER A 281 -0.69 -20.98 -4.00
C SER A 281 -0.86 -22.42 -3.47
N PRO A 282 -1.53 -22.61 -2.32
CA PRO A 282 -1.99 -21.58 -1.39
C PRO A 282 -0.83 -20.95 -0.61
N VAL A 283 -0.85 -19.63 -0.49
CA VAL A 283 -0.01 -18.89 0.46
C VAL A 283 -0.70 -18.91 1.82
N ILE A 284 -0.09 -19.63 2.75
CA ILE A 284 -0.50 -19.67 4.15
C ILE A 284 0.12 -18.47 4.86
N VAL A 285 -0.72 -17.56 5.34
CA VAL A 285 -0.27 -16.38 6.08
C VAL A 285 -0.03 -16.77 7.54
N ASP A 286 1.24 -17.00 7.91
CA ASP A 286 1.62 -17.20 9.30
C ASP A 286 1.69 -15.86 10.04
N CYS A 287 0.75 -15.66 10.95
CA CYS A 287 0.65 -14.43 11.73
C CYS A 287 1.58 -14.39 12.95
N GLY A 288 2.38 -15.45 13.19
CA GLY A 288 3.43 -15.47 14.21
C GLY A 288 2.96 -14.96 15.56
N GLN A 289 2.11 -15.74 16.25
CA GLN A 289 1.65 -15.40 17.61
C GLN A 289 2.79 -15.36 18.62
#